data_AF-A0A0F5HTE3-F1
#
_entry.id   AF-A0A0F5HTE3-F1
#
_cell.length_a   1.000
_cell.length_b   1.000
_cell.length_c   1.000
_cell.angle_alpha   90.00
_cell.angle_beta   90.00
_cell.angle_gamma   90.00
#
_symmetry.space_group_name_H-M   'P 1'
#
loop_
_entity.id
_entity.type
_entity.pdbx_description
1 polymer ?
#
loop_
_entity_poly.entity_id
_entity_poly.type
_entity_poly.pdbx_seq_one_letter_code
_entity_poly.pdbx_strand_id
1 'polypeptide(L)'
;MDLLESIALEEIALSHVMNAEAEKIQAFVGKCLDFPTHPSNEEIMKFNKSVGGLLETVVMKEWLLLKKLENVLEFEDKTKACTHHPHKNSTCRGHSDGCK
;
A
#
# COMPACT_ATOMS: atom_id res chain seq x y z
N MET A 1 -16.24 -6.58 4.05
CA MET A 1 -15.16 -5.57 4.05
C MET A 1 -15.28 -4.81 2.76
N ASP A 2 -15.22 -3.50 2.89
CA ASP A 2 -15.12 -2.57 1.76
C ASP A 2 -13.71 -2.69 1.13
N LEU A 3 -13.57 -2.42 -0.17
CA LEU A 3 -12.27 -2.49 -0.85
C LEU A 3 -11.32 -1.39 -0.34
N LEU A 4 -11.85 -0.24 0.07
CA LEU A 4 -11.06 0.82 0.71
C LEU A 4 -10.63 0.44 2.13
N GLU A 5 -11.47 -0.30 2.86
CA GLU A 5 -11.16 -0.79 4.20
C GLU A 5 -9.99 -1.79 4.18
N SER A 6 -9.93 -2.68 3.18
CA SER A 6 -8.80 -3.62 3.07
C SER A 6 -7.49 -2.92 2.78
N ILE A 7 -7.48 -1.88 1.94
CA ILE A 7 -6.30 -1.04 1.68
C ILE A 7 -5.85 -0.35 2.98
N ALA A 8 -6.78 0.25 3.72
CA ALA A 8 -6.46 0.91 5.00
C ALA A 8 -5.87 -0.07 6.03
N LEU A 9 -6.37 -1.31 6.10
CA LEU A 9 -5.82 -2.35 6.97
C LEU A 9 -4.40 -2.78 6.55
N GLU A 10 -4.13 -2.87 5.24
CA GLU A 10 -2.78 -3.14 4.72
C GLU A 10 -1.79 -2.00 5.07
N GLU A 11 -2.21 -0.73 4.95
CA GLU A 11 -1.42 0.44 5.35
C GLU A 11 -1.10 0.45 6.85
N ILE A 12 -2.10 0.16 7.70
CA ILE A 12 -1.89 0.04 9.14
C ILE A 12 -0.88 -1.08 9.45
N ALA A 13 -1.02 -2.24 8.81
CA ALA A 13 -0.06 -3.33 8.99
C ALA A 13 1.36 -2.94 8.55
N LEU A 14 1.50 -2.21 7.44
CA LEU A 14 2.80 -1.72 6.95
C LEU A 14 3.45 -0.73 7.92
N SER A 15 2.65 0.16 8.53
CA SER A 15 3.14 1.10 9.56
C SER A 15 3.72 0.38 10.79
N HIS A 16 3.10 -0.73 11.21
CA HIS A 16 3.61 -1.54 12.31
C HIS A 16 4.94 -2.22 11.97
N VAL A 17 5.09 -2.70 10.72
CA VAL A 17 6.36 -3.26 10.24
C VAL A 17 7.46 -2.21 10.23
N MET A 18 7.17 -1.01 9.72
CA MET A 18 8.13 0.09 9.70
C MET A 18 8.55 0.51 11.12
N ASN A 19 7.62 0.61 12.05
CA ASN A 19 7.93 0.93 13.45
C ASN A 19 8.79 -0.15 14.11
N ALA A 20 8.46 -1.43 13.90
CA ALA A 20 9.26 -2.54 14.42
C ALA A 20 10.69 -2.52 13.85
N GLU A 21 10.86 -2.20 12.57
CA GLU A 21 12.20 -2.03 11.99
C GLU A 21 12.94 -0.84 12.61
N ALA A 22 12.27 0.29 12.82
CA ALA A 22 12.86 1.47 13.45
C ALA A 22 13.35 1.18 14.88
N GLU A 23 12.56 0.46 15.67
CA GLU A 23 12.95 0.00 17.00
C GLU A 23 14.15 -0.95 16.95
N LYS A 24 14.19 -1.87 15.97
CA LYS A 24 15.34 -2.76 15.74
C LYS A 24 16.61 -1.98 15.40
N ILE A 25 16.50 -0.96 14.53
CA ILE A 25 17.61 -0.06 14.20
C ILE A 25 18.10 0.65 15.46
N GLN A 26 17.20 1.23 16.25
CA GLN A 26 17.55 1.92 17.49
C GLN A 26 18.24 0.98 18.50
N ALA A 27 17.79 -0.26 18.61
CA ALA A 27 18.43 -1.27 19.45
C ALA A 27 19.84 -1.64 18.95
N PHE A 28 20.04 -1.71 17.63
CA PHE A 28 21.34 -2.01 17.02
C PHE A 28 22.35 -0.88 17.19
N VAL A 29 21.96 0.37 16.88
CA VAL A 29 22.86 1.53 16.98
C VAL A 29 23.06 2.02 18.42
N GLY A 30 22.13 1.70 19.32
CA GLY A 30 22.12 2.19 20.69
C GLY A 30 21.52 3.60 20.81
N LYS A 31 20.97 3.92 21.99
CA LYS A 31 20.35 5.24 22.25
C LYS A 31 21.33 6.41 22.12
N CYS A 32 22.61 6.15 22.34
CA CYS A 32 23.69 7.13 22.24
C CYS A 32 24.54 6.96 20.98
N LEU A 33 24.07 6.16 20.00
CA LEU A 33 24.82 5.80 18.79
C LEU A 33 26.17 5.12 19.11
N ASP A 34 26.19 4.35 20.19
CA ASP A 34 27.37 3.75 20.82
C ASP A 34 27.59 2.28 20.42
N PHE A 35 26.66 1.69 19.65
CA PHE A 35 26.69 0.29 19.22
C PHE A 35 26.98 -0.68 20.39
N PRO A 36 26.01 -0.91 21.29
CA PRO A 36 26.24 -1.58 22.57
C PRO A 36 26.77 -3.02 22.46
N THR A 37 26.59 -3.68 21.32
CA THR A 37 27.11 -5.04 21.06
C THR A 37 28.51 -5.06 20.43
N HIS A 38 29.11 -3.89 20.19
CA HIS A 38 30.39 -3.74 19.49
C HIS A 38 30.49 -4.55 18.17
N PRO A 39 29.54 -4.36 17.22
CA PRO A 39 29.56 -5.06 15.96
C PRO A 39 30.78 -4.67 15.13
N SER A 40 31.29 -5.63 14.37
CA SER A 40 32.29 -5.40 13.34
C SER A 40 31.74 -4.54 12.19
N ASN A 41 32.63 -3.93 11.41
CA ASN A 41 32.23 -3.17 10.22
C ASN A 41 31.42 -4.03 9.22
N GLU A 42 31.75 -5.32 9.11
CA GLU A 42 31.00 -6.25 8.25
C GLU A 42 29.55 -6.44 8.73
N GLU A 43 29.35 -6.58 10.04
CA GLU A 43 28.01 -6.68 10.64
C GLU A 43 27.21 -5.41 10.46
N ILE A 44 27.83 -4.23 10.62
CA ILE A 44 27.20 -2.93 10.34
C ILE A 44 26.75 -2.85 8.87
N MET A 45 27.62 -3.21 7.93
CA MET A 45 27.28 -3.22 6.51
C MET A 45 26.15 -4.19 6.18
N LYS A 46 26.18 -5.40 6.77
CA LYS A 46 25.13 -6.40 6.59
C LYS A 46 23.79 -5.93 7.16
N PHE A 47 23.81 -5.32 8.34
CA PHE A 47 22.63 -4.73 8.96
C PHE A 47 22.03 -3.63 8.07
N ASN A 48 22.87 -2.69 7.61
CA ASN A 48 22.42 -1.60 6.74
C ASN A 48 21.85 -2.11 5.40
N LYS A 49 22.45 -3.14 4.80
CA LYS A 49 21.90 -3.81 3.60
C LYS A 49 20.53 -4.44 3.88
N SER A 50 20.35 -5.05 5.05
CA SER A 50 19.06 -5.61 5.44
C SER A 50 17.98 -4.54 5.57
N VAL A 51 18.30 -3.40 6.18
CA VAL A 51 17.37 -2.26 6.30
C VAL A 51 17.02 -1.72 4.91
N GLY A 52 18.03 -1.56 4.03
CA GLY A 52 17.81 -1.14 2.64
C GLY A 52 16.85 -2.07 1.89
N GLY A 53 17.01 -3.39 2.03
CA GLY A 53 16.12 -4.37 1.41
C GLY A 53 14.68 -4.31 1.94
N LEU A 54 14.48 -3.98 3.22
CA LEU A 54 13.13 -3.72 3.74
C LEU A 54 12.54 -2.46 3.09
N LEU A 55 13.29 -1.36 3.01
CA LEU A 55 12.82 -0.12 2.40
C LEU A 55 12.44 -0.30 0.93
N GLU A 56 13.25 -1.04 0.16
CA GLU A 56 12.91 -1.41 -1.22
C GLU A 56 11.59 -2.19 -1.29
N THR A 57 11.39 -3.13 -0.37
CA THR A 57 10.14 -3.92 -0.28
C THR A 57 8.95 -3.06 0.10
N VAL A 58 9.11 -2.12 1.04
CA VAL A 58 8.07 -1.15 1.45
C VAL A 58 7.68 -0.27 0.27
N VAL A 59 8.64 0.30 -0.46
CA VAL A 59 8.36 1.12 -1.66
C VAL A 59 7.56 0.34 -2.70
N MET A 60 7.89 -0.94 -2.93
CA MET A 60 7.12 -1.79 -3.83
C MET A 60 5.69 -2.05 -3.32
N LYS A 61 5.50 -2.19 -2.00
CA LYS A 61 4.18 -2.34 -1.38
C LYS A 61 3.34 -1.08 -1.50
N GLU A 62 3.91 0.09 -1.20
CA GLU A 62 3.27 1.41 -1.38
C GLU A 62 2.79 1.60 -2.82
N TRP A 63 3.64 1.26 -3.80
CA TRP A 63 3.25 1.31 -5.21
C TRP A 63 2.07 0.37 -5.53
N LEU A 64 2.08 -0.86 -4.99
CA LEU A 64 0.99 -1.81 -5.18
C LEU A 64 -0.32 -1.34 -4.53
N LEU A 65 -0.25 -0.75 -3.34
CA LEU A 65 -1.41 -0.19 -2.62
C LEU A 65 -1.99 1.00 -3.38
N LEU A 66 -1.15 1.87 -3.92
CA LEU A 66 -1.57 2.94 -4.83
C LEU A 66 -2.31 2.38 -6.06
N LYS A 67 -1.79 1.32 -6.69
CA LYS A 67 -2.47 0.68 -7.84
C LYS A 67 -3.80 0.03 -7.47
N LYS A 68 -3.89 -0.58 -6.28
CA LYS A 68 -5.18 -1.07 -5.76
C LYS A 68 -6.17 0.08 -5.58
N LEU A 69 -5.74 1.20 -4.99
CA LEU A 69 -6.59 2.36 -4.77
C LEU A 69 -7.11 2.94 -6.09
N GLU A 70 -6.22 3.18 -7.08
CA GLU A 70 -6.59 3.64 -8.42
C GLU A 70 -7.68 2.74 -9.03
N ASN A 71 -7.50 1.42 -8.99
CA ASN A 71 -8.47 0.47 -9.51
C ASN A 71 -9.82 0.58 -8.78
N VAL A 72 -9.83 0.64 -7.45
CA VAL A 72 -11.06 0.76 -6.65
C VAL A 72 -11.84 2.01 -7.04
N LEU A 73 -11.16 3.14 -7.18
CA LEU A 73 -11.78 4.40 -7.60
C LEU A 73 -12.39 4.30 -9.01
N GLU A 74 -11.70 3.65 -9.96
CA GLU A 74 -12.25 3.41 -11.30
C GLU A 74 -13.51 2.52 -11.28
N PHE A 75 -13.57 1.52 -10.40
CA PHE A 75 -14.75 0.66 -10.25
C PHE A 75 -15.94 1.42 -9.65
N GLU A 76 -15.69 2.30 -8.68
CA GLU A 76 -16.73 3.14 -8.06
C GLU A 76 -17.33 4.17 -9.04
N ASP A 77 -16.52 4.74 -9.93
CA ASP A 77 -17.01 5.69 -10.94
C ASP A 77 -17.88 5.00 -12.00
N LYS A 78 -17.49 3.79 -12.43
CA LYS A 78 -18.28 2.98 -13.39
C LYS A 78 -19.62 2.52 -12.82
N THR A 79 -19.72 2.31 -11.50
CA THR A 79 -20.98 1.90 -10.86
C THR A 79 -21.98 3.05 -10.69
N LYS A 80 -21.50 4.30 -10.55
CA LYS A 80 -22.36 5.50 -10.47
C LYS A 80 -22.97 5.89 -11.82
N ALA A 81 -22.39 5.46 -12.95
CA ALA A 81 -22.91 5.73 -14.28
C ALA A 81 -24.25 5.01 -14.59
N CYS A 82 -24.63 3.99 -13.82
CA CYS A 82 -25.82 3.17 -14.08
C CYS A 82 -27.08 3.53 -13.25
N THR A 83 -27.07 4.56 -12.41
CA THR A 83 -28.17 4.79 -11.44
C THR A 83 -29.09 5.98 -11.72
N HIS A 84 -28.91 6.72 -12.82
CA HIS A 84 -29.80 7.82 -13.20
C HIS A 84 -30.37 7.69 -14.62
N HIS A 85 -31.33 6.77 -14.78
CA HIS A 85 -32.40 6.98 -15.76
C HIS A 85 -33.66 7.40 -15.01
N PRO A 86 -34.15 8.66 -15.16
CA PRO A 86 -35.53 8.94 -14.82
C PRO A 86 -36.38 8.13 -15.80
N HIS A 87 -37.06 7.10 -15.29
CA HIS A 87 -38.00 6.28 -16.05
C HIS A 87 -39.15 7.17 -16.52
N LYS A 88 -38.98 7.84 -17.67
CA LYS A 88 -40.06 8.41 -18.47
C LYS A 88 -40.09 7.64 -19.77
N ASN A 89 -41.06 6.73 -19.87
CA ASN A 89 -41.55 6.04 -21.06
C ASN A 89 -40.76 6.31 -22.35
N SER A 90 -39.75 5.49 -22.63
CA SER A 90 -39.36 5.20 -24.01
C SER A 90 -38.68 3.83 -24.04
N THR A 91 -39.04 3.07 -25.06
CA THR A 91 -38.75 1.64 -25.22
C THR A 91 -37.25 1.38 -25.31
N CYS A 92 -36.69 0.63 -24.37
CA CYS A 92 -35.35 0.06 -24.50
C CYS A 92 -35.38 -1.05 -25.56
N ARG A 93 -34.98 -0.72 -26.80
CA ARG A 93 -34.54 -1.71 -27.79
C ARG A 93 -33.03 -1.57 -27.96
N GLY A 94 -32.35 -2.71 -27.89
CA GLY A 94 -30.99 -2.86 -28.41
C GLY A 94 -29.89 -2.70 -27.37
N HIS A 95 -29.47 -3.82 -26.79
CA HIS A 95 -28.04 -4.05 -26.63
C HIS A 95 -27.39 -3.91 -28.01
N SER A 96 -26.44 -3.00 -28.18
CA SER A 96 -25.28 -3.10 -29.06
C SER A 96 -24.38 -1.88 -28.85
N ASP A 97 -23.07 -2.14 -28.84
CA ASP A 97 -22.00 -1.21 -29.24
C ASP A 97 -21.39 -0.27 -28.19
N GLY A 98 -20.26 -0.76 -27.66
CA GLY A 98 -19.00 -0.04 -27.81
C GLY A 98 -18.79 1.13 -26.87
N CYS A 99 -18.48 0.82 -25.60
CA CYS A 99 -17.69 1.75 -24.80
C CYS A 99 -16.23 1.61 -25.28
N LYS A 100 -15.76 2.58 -26.08
CA LYS A 100 -14.33 2.78 -26.33
C LYS A 100 -13.61 3.16 -25.06
#